data_AF-A0A257KKB5-F1
#
_entry.id   AF-A0A257KKB5-F1
#
_cell.length_a   1.000
_cell.length_b   1.000
_cell.length_c   1.000
_cell.angle_alpha   90.00
_cell.angle_beta   90.00
_cell.angle_gamma   90.00
#
_symmetry.space_group_name_H-M   'P 1'
#
loop_
_entity.id
_entity.type
_entity.pdbx_description
1 polymer ?
#
loop_
_entity_poly.entity_id
_entity_poly.type
_entity_poly.pdbx_seq_one_letter_code
_entity_poly.pdbx_strand_id
1 'polypeptide(L)' 'MGQMQRFEETEASTFTPVSLGYRQMASSLGKKASMSSDPREIRDLLDLAKSWLLLAENEELMASEARSMSARF' A
#
# COMPACT_ATOMS: atom_id res chain seq x y z
N MET A 1 7.15 14.50 31.91
CA MET A 1 5.76 14.04 31.69
C MET A 1 5.16 14.98 30.65
N GLY A 2 5.23 14.77 29.34
CA GLY A 2 5.19 13.53 28.58
C GLY A 2 4.17 13.75 27.46
N GLN A 3 4.43 14.71 26.58
CA GLN A 3 3.66 14.94 25.35
C GLN A 3 4.67 15.22 24.22
N MET A 4 5.30 14.15 23.75
CA MET A 4 5.90 14.09 22.41
C MET A 4 4.80 13.53 21.52
N GLN A 5 4.16 14.39 20.73
CA GLN A 5 4.53 14.77 19.36
C GLN A 5 3.64 14.04 18.37
N ARG A 6 2.80 14.86 17.71
CA ARG A 6 2.36 14.72 16.32
C ARG A 6 1.95 13.32 15.88
N PHE A 7 0.64 13.09 15.88
CA PHE A 7 0.03 12.57 14.66
C PHE A 7 0.33 13.61 13.58
N GLU A 8 1.42 13.41 12.84
CA GLU A 8 1.69 14.11 11.59
C GLU A 8 0.41 14.10 10.77
N GLU A 9 0.09 15.27 10.24
CA GLU A 9 -1.01 15.52 9.32
C GLU A 9 -1.17 14.31 8.41
N THR A 10 -2.31 13.63 8.56
CA THR A 10 -2.76 12.68 7.58
C THR A 10 -3.05 13.52 6.34
N GLU A 11 -2.03 13.77 5.52
CA GLU A 11 -2.25 14.16 4.12
C GLU A 11 -3.30 13.18 3.63
N ALA A 12 -4.49 13.69 3.32
CA ALA A 12 -5.61 12.86 2.91
C ALA A 12 -5.11 11.99 1.76
N SER A 13 -4.95 10.69 2.02
CA SER A 13 -4.33 9.80 1.06
C SER A 13 -5.12 9.88 -0.25
N THR A 14 -4.43 10.15 -1.35
CA THR A 14 -5.06 10.18 -2.68
C THR A 14 -5.49 8.78 -3.14
N PHE A 15 -5.02 7.74 -2.44
CA PHE A 15 -5.39 6.36 -2.66
C PHE A 15 -6.79 6.05 -2.12
N THR A 16 -7.47 5.13 -2.78
CA THR A 16 -8.64 4.47 -2.21
C THR A 16 -8.26 3.74 -0.91
N PRO A 17 -9.20 3.57 0.04
CA PRO A 17 -8.96 2.80 1.26
C PRO A 17 -8.46 1.37 0.99
N VAL A 18 -8.94 0.73 -0.07
CA VAL A 18 -8.58 -0.64 -0.45
C VAL A 18 -7.15 -0.71 -0.97
N SER A 19 -6.78 0.15 -1.92
CA SER A 19 -5.40 0.29 -2.43
C SER A 19 -4.42 0.64 -1.31
N LEU A 20 -4.81 1.53 -0.39
CA LEU A 20 -3.98 1.86 0.77
C LEU A 20 -3.72 0.62 1.65
N GLY A 21 -4.75 -0.20 1.90
CA GLY A 21 -4.61 -1.46 2.63
C GLY A 21 -3.63 -2.42 1.94
N TYR A 22 -3.73 -2.59 0.62
CA TYR A 22 -2.79 -3.43 -0.14
C TYR A 22 -1.34 -2.90 -0.08
N ARG A 23 -1.14 -1.58 -0.16
CA ARG A 23 0.20 -0.95 -0.02
C ARG A 23 0.78 -1.15 1.37
N GLN A 24 -0.04 -1.09 2.42
CA GLN A 24 0.39 -1.38 3.79
C GLN A 24 0.82 -2.84 3.95
N MET A 25 0.10 -3.79 3.35
CA MET A 25 0.49 -5.21 3.33
C MET A 25 1.83 -5.41 2.61
N ALA A 26 2.01 -4.80 1.44
CA ALA A 26 3.28 -4.83 0.72
C ALA A 26 4.44 -4.25 1.56
N SER A 27 4.22 -3.12 2.24
CA SER A 27 5.20 -2.50 3.14
C SER A 27 5.57 -3.43 4.30
N SER A 28 4.59 -4.08 4.93
CA SER A 28 4.82 -5.06 6.01
C SER A 28 5.68 -6.23 5.55
N LEU A 29 5.39 -6.78 4.36
CA LEU A 29 6.18 -7.85 3.76
C LEU A 29 7.61 -7.42 3.43
N GLY A 30 7.80 -6.20 2.91
CA GLY A 30 9.12 -5.63 2.67
C GLY A 30 9.93 -5.46 3.97
N LYS A 31 9.29 -5.00 5.06
CA LYS A 31 9.92 -4.94 6.39
C LYS A 31 10.32 -6.35 6.87
N LYS A 32 9.43 -7.33 6.74
CA LYS A 32 9.74 -8.72 7.09
C LYS A 32 10.93 -9.27 6.28
N ALA A 33 10.94 -9.01 4.97
CA ALA A 33 12.04 -9.43 4.09
C ALA A 33 13.38 -8.80 4.52
N SER A 34 13.39 -7.51 4.91
CA SER A 34 14.61 -6.83 5.37
C SER A 34 15.21 -7.39 6.67
N MET A 35 14.42 -8.14 7.45
CA MET A 35 14.85 -8.79 8.69
C MET A 35 15.24 -10.26 8.50
N SER A 36 14.95 -10.86 7.33
CA SER A 36 15.29 -12.25 7.05
C SER A 36 16.73 -12.37 6.55
N SER A 37 17.38 -13.48 6.87
CA SER A 37 18.70 -13.86 6.38
C SER A 37 18.64 -14.99 5.34
N ASP A 38 17.47 -15.60 5.11
CA ASP A 38 17.27 -16.63 4.09
C ASP A 38 16.93 -15.98 2.73
N PRO A 39 17.80 -16.11 1.71
CA PRO A 39 17.54 -15.55 0.39
C PRO A 39 16.25 -16.05 -0.26
N ARG A 40 15.81 -17.28 0.07
CA ARG A 40 14.55 -17.84 -0.45
C ARG A 40 13.35 -17.16 0.19
N GLU A 41 13.34 -17.06 1.52
CA GLU A 41 12.29 -16.34 2.24
C GLU A 41 12.22 -14.87 1.81
N ILE A 42 13.36 -14.20 1.66
CA ILE A 42 13.42 -12.82 1.15
C ILE A 42 12.73 -12.72 -0.21
N ARG A 43 13.07 -13.62 -1.15
CA ARG A 43 12.49 -13.61 -2.49
C ARG A 43 10.98 -13.83 -2.44
N ASP A 44 10.51 -14.83 -1.69
CA ASP A 44 9.10 -15.17 -1.59
C ASP A 44 8.28 -14.02 -0.98
N LEU A 45 8.81 -13.37 0.07
CA LEU A 45 8.19 -12.20 0.69
C LEU A 45 8.11 -11.02 -0.27
N LEU A 46 9.17 -10.76 -1.04
CA LEU A 46 9.20 -9.67 -2.01
C LEU A 46 8.27 -9.95 -3.21
N ASP A 47 8.17 -11.19 -3.68
CA ASP A 47 7.26 -11.57 -4.75
C ASP A 47 5.79 -11.47 -4.31
N LEU A 48 5.50 -11.82 -3.05
CA LEU A 48 4.18 -11.56 -2.47
C LEU A 48 3.90 -10.05 -2.31
N ALA A 49 4.89 -9.26 -1.89
CA ALA A 49 4.75 -7.80 -1.77
C ALA A 49 4.42 -7.15 -3.13
N LYS A 50 5.07 -7.59 -4.21
CA LYS A 50 4.75 -7.14 -5.59
C LYS A 50 3.30 -7.46 -5.96
N SER A 51 2.81 -8.65 -5.61
CA SER A 51 1.44 -9.06 -5.90
C SER A 51 0.42 -8.11 -5.24
N TRP A 52 0.67 -7.70 -3.99
CA TRP A 52 -0.15 -6.69 -3.31
C TRP A 52 -0.08 -5.31 -3.97
N LEU A 53 1.09 -4.88 -4.44
CA LEU A 53 1.22 -3.60 -5.16
C LEU A 53 0.43 -3.61 -6.48
N LEU A 54 0.46 -4.70 -7.23
CA LEU A 54 -0.34 -4.84 -8.46
C LEU A 54 -1.84 -4.77 -8.18
N LEU A 55 -2.30 -5.38 -7.09
CA LEU A 55 -3.69 -5.24 -6.65
C LEU A 55 -4.04 -3.79 -6.28
N ALA A 56 -3.12 -3.08 -5.63
CA ALA A 56 -3.31 -1.66 -5.30
C ALA A 56 -3.41 -0.79 -6.56
N GLU A 57 -2.55 -1.02 -7.55
CA GLU A 57 -2.56 -0.31 -8.83
C GLU A 57 -3.86 -0.57 -9.60
N ASN A 58 -4.29 -1.83 -9.69
CA ASN A 58 -5.55 -2.18 -10.34
C ASN A 58 -6.74 -1.49 -9.67
N GLU A 59 -6.77 -1.46 -8.34
CA GLU A 59 -7.87 -0.80 -7.63
C GLU A 59 -7.90 0.71 -7.87
N GLU A 60 -6.75 1.37 -7.91
CA GLU A 60 -6.70 2.80 -8.28
C GLU A 60 -7.16 3.05 -9.71
N LEU A 61 -6.82 2.16 -10.65
CA LEU A 61 -7.28 2.26 -12.03
C LEU A 61 -8.80 2.16 -12.10
N MET A 62 -9.41 1.16 -11.44
CA MET A 62 -10.86 0.99 -11.39
C MET A 62 -11.56 2.19 -10.76
N ALA A 63 -11.02 2.72 -9.66
CA ALA A 63 -11.57 3.90 -9.01
C ALA A 63 -11.44 5.16 -9.87
N SER A 64 -10.33 5.31 -10.60
CA SER A 64 -10.12 6.42 -11.54
C SER A 64 -11.11 6.36 -12.72
N GLU A 65 -11.34 5.17 -13.27
CA GLU A 65 -12.33 4.94 -14.33
C GLU A 65 -13.74 5.28 -13.86
N ALA A 66 -14.12 4.85 -12.65
CA ALA A 66 -15.43 5.16 -12.06
C ALA A 66 -15.64 6.68 -11.89
N ARG A 67 -14.64 7.39 -11.36
CA ARG A 67 -14.68 8.87 -11.21
C ARG A 67 -14.76 9.57 -12.58
N SER A 68 -14.00 9.09 -13.56
CA SER A 68 -14.00 9.64 -14.93
C SER A 68 -15.33 9.43 -15.64
N MET A 69 -15.99 8.29 -15.44
CA MET A 69 -17.34 8.05 -15.96
C MET A 69 -18.37 8.95 -15.29
N SER A 70 -18.29 9.12 -13.97
CA SER A 70 -19.20 9.99 -13.22
C SER A 70 -19.05 11.48 -13.57
N ALA A 71 -17.87 11.93 -14.01
CA ALA A 71 -17.63 13.33 -14.37
C ALA A 71 -18.10 13.70 -15.80
N ARG A 72 -18.49 12.72 -16.61
CA ARG A 72 -18.93 12.92 -18.01
C ARG A 72 -20.45 13.08 -18.15
N PHE A 73 -21.22 12.89 -17.07
CA PHE A 73 -22.67 13.05 -17.00
C PHE A 73 -23.02 14.16 -16.01
#